data_AF-A0AAD0Q3M9-F1
#
_entry.id   AF-A0AAD0Q3M9-F1
#
_cell.length_a   1.000
_cell.length_b   1.000
_cell.length_c   1.000
_cell.angle_alpha   90.00
_cell.angle_beta   90.00
_cell.angle_gamma   90.00
#
_symmetry.space_group_name_H-M   'P 1'
#
loop_
_entity.id
_entity.type
_entity.pdbx_description
1 polymer ?
#
loop_
_entity_poly.entity_id
_entity_poly.type
_entity_poly.pdbx_seq_one_letter_code
_entity_poly.pdbx_strand_id
1 'polypeptide(L)'
;MTEKTIPLLPCRTELLQAVVDFYAALGFETTHLQKSPYAYAVVERGAVEIQLYGLKDYDPSTSHASCYVLTEDVDGLYAVFRSGLKARYGRIPTRGLPRIGPLKDMSYGVRQFLATDPTGNTIRVGQTIDDDSPEDPADAAPKDVFASALHMADLFADSKQDFPGAARIIDRALNLKDEQPTPLQRLRLLVLRGDLAQRLGDAEGARGWLEAAETVQLTAGEEALARDALARLEELRG
;
A
#
# COMPACT_ATOMS: atom_id res chain seq x y z
N MET A 1 33.96 10.04 -6.28
CA MET A 1 32.88 10.50 -7.18
C MET A 1 31.60 9.99 -6.57
N THR A 2 30.55 10.80 -6.54
CA THR A 2 29.25 10.41 -5.98
C THR A 2 28.28 10.30 -7.14
N GLU A 3 27.92 9.08 -7.48
CA GLU A 3 26.90 8.76 -8.48
C GLU A 3 25.50 8.72 -7.82
N LYS A 4 24.47 9.09 -8.59
CA LYS A 4 23.05 9.05 -8.15
C LYS A 4 22.20 8.42 -9.25
N THR A 5 21.25 7.57 -8.85
CA THR A 5 20.21 7.05 -9.74
C THR A 5 18.92 7.85 -9.52
N ILE A 6 18.29 8.30 -10.61
CA ILE A 6 17.05 9.07 -10.56
C ILE A 6 15.99 8.33 -11.38
N PRO A 7 14.85 7.93 -10.78
CA PRO A 7 13.73 7.37 -11.54
C PRO A 7 13.08 8.47 -12.39
N LEU A 8 12.96 8.19 -13.68
CA LEU A 8 12.15 8.95 -14.62
C LEU A 8 10.83 8.19 -14.82
N LEU A 9 9.72 8.80 -14.41
CA LEU A 9 8.39 8.17 -14.43
C LEU A 9 7.47 8.84 -15.47
N PRO A 10 6.65 8.05 -16.19
CA PRO A 10 5.73 8.58 -17.18
C PRO A 10 4.62 9.39 -16.52
N CYS A 11 4.21 10.47 -17.17
CA CYS A 11 3.08 11.28 -16.75
C CYS A 11 2.18 11.57 -17.93
N ARG A 12 0.88 11.30 -17.81
CA ARG A 12 -0.10 11.86 -18.76
C ARG A 12 0.05 13.38 -18.75
N THR A 13 0.27 13.98 -19.90
CA THR A 13 0.66 15.39 -20.04
C THR A 13 -0.33 16.32 -19.36
N GLU A 14 -1.63 16.05 -19.50
CA GLU A 14 -2.71 16.84 -18.92
C GLU A 14 -2.80 16.70 -17.39
N LEU A 15 -2.21 15.66 -16.81
CA LEU A 15 -2.21 15.40 -15.36
C LEU A 15 -0.99 15.96 -14.63
N LEU A 16 -0.02 16.57 -15.32
CA LEU A 16 1.26 16.99 -14.71
C LEU A 16 1.06 17.84 -13.44
N GLN A 17 0.14 18.81 -13.47
CA GLN A 17 -0.14 19.63 -12.27
C GLN A 17 -0.75 18.81 -11.13
N ALA A 18 -1.69 17.91 -11.44
CA ALA A 18 -2.32 17.06 -10.43
C ALA A 18 -1.30 16.11 -9.78
N VAL A 19 -0.35 15.61 -10.56
CA VAL A 19 0.75 14.76 -10.07
C VAL A 19 1.69 15.58 -9.16
N VAL A 20 2.10 16.77 -9.57
CA VAL A 20 2.93 17.64 -8.74
C VAL A 20 2.23 18.02 -7.42
N ASP A 21 0.94 18.37 -7.46
CA ASP A 21 0.13 18.64 -6.27
C ASP A 21 0.05 17.42 -5.33
N PHE A 22 0.01 16.21 -5.89
CA PHE A 22 0.03 14.97 -5.12
C PHE A 22 1.37 14.81 -4.40
N TYR A 23 2.50 14.94 -5.09
CA TYR A 23 3.82 14.86 -4.46
C TYR A 23 4.03 15.97 -3.41
N ALA A 24 3.52 17.17 -3.65
CA ALA A 24 3.50 18.24 -2.64
C ALA A 24 2.72 17.85 -1.39
N ALA A 25 1.57 17.18 -1.55
CA ALA A 25 0.80 16.64 -0.42
C ALA A 25 1.55 15.53 0.33
N LEU A 26 2.51 14.84 -0.31
CA LEU A 26 3.41 13.88 0.36
C LEU A 26 4.62 14.56 1.02
N GLY A 27 4.71 15.89 0.94
CA GLY A 27 5.84 16.66 1.50
C GLY A 27 7.08 16.66 0.62
N PHE A 28 6.92 16.50 -0.70
CA PHE A 28 7.97 16.81 -1.68
C PHE A 28 7.89 18.27 -2.10
N GLU A 29 9.03 18.84 -2.47
CA GLU A 29 9.14 20.15 -3.09
C GLU A 29 9.25 20.01 -4.60
N THR A 30 8.68 20.95 -5.35
CA THR A 30 8.81 20.98 -6.82
C THR A 30 10.00 21.87 -7.18
N THR A 31 11.13 21.27 -7.56
CA THR A 31 12.34 22.01 -7.91
C THR A 31 12.37 22.44 -9.37
N HIS A 32 11.58 21.79 -10.22
CA HIS A 32 11.40 22.19 -11.61
C HIS A 32 9.99 21.83 -12.13
N LEU A 33 9.39 22.72 -12.91
CA LEU A 33 8.10 22.48 -13.57
C LEU A 33 8.05 23.19 -14.93
N GLN A 34 7.96 22.40 -16.00
CA GLN A 34 7.75 22.87 -17.37
C GLN A 34 6.46 22.25 -17.92
N LYS A 35 5.52 23.08 -18.36
CA LYS A 35 4.25 22.60 -18.96
C LYS A 35 4.29 22.52 -20.50
N SER A 36 5.18 23.27 -21.14
CA SER A 36 5.30 23.39 -22.61
C SER A 36 6.73 23.82 -22.99
N PRO A 37 7.26 23.42 -24.16
CA PRO A 37 6.67 22.52 -25.17
C PRO A 37 6.64 21.04 -24.75
N TYR A 38 7.47 20.66 -23.78
CA TYR A 38 7.53 19.30 -23.23
C TYR A 38 7.14 19.33 -21.76
N ALA A 39 6.09 18.60 -21.40
CA ALA A 39 5.68 18.45 -20.02
C ALA A 39 6.78 17.71 -19.25
N TYR A 40 7.28 18.34 -18.19
CA TYR A 40 8.36 17.81 -17.38
C TYR A 40 8.33 18.42 -15.98
N ALA A 41 8.57 17.61 -14.95
CA ALA A 41 8.66 18.09 -13.58
C ALA A 41 9.72 17.32 -12.79
N VAL A 42 10.27 17.98 -11.79
CA VAL A 42 11.19 17.39 -10.80
C VAL A 42 10.62 17.66 -9.42
N VAL A 43 10.50 16.60 -8.63
CA VAL A 43 10.05 16.67 -7.24
C VAL A 43 11.09 16.01 -6.33
N GLU A 44 11.36 16.67 -5.20
CA GLU A 44 12.45 16.29 -4.30
C GLU A 44 11.97 16.24 -2.84
N ARG A 45 12.50 15.27 -2.09
CA ARG A 45 12.31 15.15 -0.64
C ARG A 45 13.56 14.55 -0.02
N GLY A 46 14.35 15.37 0.67
CA GLY A 46 15.64 14.93 1.22
C GLY A 46 16.55 14.41 0.10
N ALA A 47 16.99 13.16 0.19
CA ALA A 47 17.81 12.52 -0.85
C ALA A 47 17.00 11.99 -2.04
N VAL A 48 15.68 11.89 -1.92
CA VAL A 48 14.80 11.33 -2.95
C VAL A 48 14.52 12.39 -4.00
N GLU A 49 14.83 12.07 -5.25
CA GLU A 49 14.46 12.87 -6.43
C GLU A 49 13.68 11.99 -7.38
N ILE A 50 12.55 12.49 -7.88
CA ILE A 50 11.73 11.83 -8.88
C ILE A 50 11.50 12.81 -10.02
N GLN A 51 11.73 12.35 -11.24
CA GLN A 51 11.50 13.14 -12.44
C GLN A 51 10.29 12.58 -13.20
N LEU A 52 9.45 13.46 -13.70
CA LEU A 52 8.22 13.14 -14.41
C LEU A 52 8.34 13.63 -15.85
N TYR A 53 8.12 12.76 -16.83
CA TYR A 53 8.13 13.14 -18.24
C TYR A 53 6.75 12.95 -18.89
N GLY A 54 6.33 13.94 -19.66
CA GLY A 54 5.02 14.01 -20.28
C GLY A 54 4.87 13.09 -21.49
N LEU A 55 3.78 12.33 -21.51
CA LEU A 55 3.29 11.52 -22.63
C LEU A 55 1.82 11.90 -22.88
N LYS A 56 1.43 12.18 -24.14
CA LYS A 56 0.07 12.63 -24.45
C LYS A 56 -0.95 11.50 -24.34
N ASP A 57 -0.69 10.39 -25.04
CA ASP A 57 -1.62 9.26 -25.14
C ASP A 57 -1.40 8.18 -24.07
N TYR A 58 -0.76 8.54 -22.95
CA TYR A 58 -0.49 7.60 -21.87
C TYR A 58 -1.76 7.29 -21.09
N ASP A 59 -2.03 6.00 -20.80
CA ASP A 59 -3.13 5.57 -19.95
C ASP A 59 -2.65 5.23 -18.53
N PRO A 60 -2.94 6.10 -17.52
CA PRO A 60 -2.63 5.86 -16.13
C PRO A 60 -3.11 4.51 -15.58
N SER A 61 -4.21 3.97 -16.11
CA SER A 61 -4.79 2.71 -15.63
C SER A 61 -3.95 1.48 -15.99
N THR A 62 -3.05 1.63 -16.97
CA THR A 62 -2.15 0.57 -17.47
C THR A 62 -0.71 0.75 -16.99
N SER A 63 -0.47 1.70 -16.07
CA SER A 63 0.88 1.95 -15.57
C SER A 63 1.44 0.74 -14.82
N HIS A 64 2.66 0.36 -15.22
CA HIS A 64 3.53 -0.53 -14.46
C HIS A 64 4.76 0.21 -13.90
N ALA A 65 4.81 1.54 -14.06
CA ALA A 65 5.94 2.33 -13.62
C ALA A 65 5.97 2.39 -12.09
N SER A 66 7.16 2.12 -11.54
CA SER A 66 7.36 2.17 -10.10
C SER A 66 8.77 2.58 -9.75
N CYS A 67 8.93 3.11 -8.53
CA CYS A 67 10.22 3.27 -7.89
C CYS A 67 10.14 2.73 -6.46
N TYR A 68 11.30 2.48 -5.86
CA TYR A 68 11.39 2.01 -4.49
C TYR A 68 12.26 2.99 -3.69
N VAL A 69 11.65 3.59 -2.66
CA VAL A 69 12.31 4.43 -1.67
C VAL A 69 12.54 3.61 -0.40
N LEU A 70 13.80 3.43 -0.03
CA LEU A 70 14.17 2.85 1.26
C LEU A 70 14.38 3.96 2.29
N THR A 71 13.95 3.70 3.52
CA THR A 71 14.05 4.64 4.63
C THR A 71 14.28 3.91 5.94
N GLU A 72 14.78 4.63 6.94
CA GLU A 72 14.91 4.17 8.33
C GLU A 72 13.68 4.53 9.18
N ASP A 73 12.72 5.29 8.62
CA ASP A 73 11.50 5.72 9.30
C ASP A 73 10.27 5.60 8.38
N VAL A 74 9.88 4.36 8.07
CA VAL A 74 8.73 4.10 7.19
C VAL A 74 7.40 4.52 7.83
N ASP A 75 7.25 4.32 9.15
CA ASP A 75 6.06 4.70 9.90
C ASP A 75 5.87 6.23 9.92
N GLY A 76 6.95 7.00 10.13
CA GLY A 76 6.92 8.46 10.07
C GLY A 76 6.57 8.98 8.68
N LEU A 77 7.17 8.42 7.62
CA LEU A 77 6.80 8.78 6.24
C LEU A 77 5.34 8.44 5.93
N TYR A 78 4.87 7.27 6.38
CA TYR A 78 3.47 6.86 6.20
C TYR A 78 2.50 7.84 6.85
N ALA A 79 2.77 8.27 8.08
CA ALA A 79 1.96 9.24 8.80
C ALA A 79 1.94 10.61 8.09
N VAL A 80 3.10 11.10 7.64
CA VAL A 80 3.22 12.37 6.89
C VAL A 80 2.39 12.30 5.60
N PHE A 81 2.54 11.22 4.83
CA PHE A 81 1.84 11.05 3.55
C PHE A 81 0.33 11.03 3.76
N ARG A 82 -0.16 10.23 4.71
CA ARG A 82 -1.59 10.16 5.02
C ARG A 82 -2.17 11.50 5.48
N SER A 83 -1.45 12.21 6.35
CA SER A 83 -1.87 13.52 6.85
C SER A 83 -1.98 14.55 5.71
N GLY A 84 -0.95 14.64 4.88
CA GLY A 84 -0.94 15.59 3.77
C GLY A 84 -1.96 15.25 2.67
N LEU A 85 -2.17 13.96 2.37
CA LEU A 85 -3.26 13.53 1.49
C LEU A 85 -4.64 13.90 2.05
N LYS A 86 -4.87 13.68 3.35
CA LYS A 86 -6.11 14.07 4.03
C LYS A 86 -6.32 15.59 3.96
N ALA A 87 -5.27 16.38 4.19
CA ALA A 87 -5.34 17.83 4.09
C ALA A 87 -5.64 18.31 2.65
N ARG A 88 -5.00 17.71 1.64
CA ARG A 88 -5.14 18.10 0.23
C ARG A 88 -6.47 17.68 -0.41
N TYR A 89 -6.98 16.51 -0.04
CA TYR A 89 -8.14 15.88 -0.67
C TYR A 89 -9.37 15.78 0.25
N GLY A 90 -9.28 16.23 1.50
CA GLY A 90 -10.32 16.11 2.51
C GLY A 90 -10.52 14.69 3.06
N ARG A 91 -9.80 13.70 2.50
CA ARG A 91 -9.86 12.28 2.85
C ARG A 91 -8.57 11.59 2.43
N ILE A 92 -8.34 10.39 2.97
CA ILE A 92 -7.23 9.53 2.55
C ILE A 92 -7.72 8.69 1.35
N PRO A 93 -7.15 8.84 0.15
CA PRO A 93 -7.58 8.07 -0.99
C PRO A 93 -7.04 6.64 -0.89
N THR A 94 -7.92 5.65 -0.78
CA THR A 94 -7.56 4.23 -0.61
C THR A 94 -7.84 3.37 -1.84
N ARG A 95 -8.44 3.95 -2.89
CA ARG A 95 -8.83 3.26 -4.12
C ARG A 95 -8.73 4.18 -5.33
N GLY A 96 -8.53 3.58 -6.50
CA GLY A 96 -8.41 4.33 -7.76
C GLY A 96 -7.09 5.09 -7.84
N LEU A 97 -7.10 6.23 -8.55
CA LEU A 97 -5.95 7.12 -8.69
C LEU A 97 -6.33 8.53 -8.23
N PRO A 98 -5.51 9.19 -7.39
CA PRO A 98 -4.38 8.60 -6.64
C PRO A 98 -4.87 7.65 -5.52
N ARG A 99 -3.96 6.90 -4.89
CA ARG A 99 -4.26 6.09 -3.69
C ARG A 99 -3.03 5.85 -2.79
N ILE A 100 -3.26 5.49 -1.55
CA ILE A 100 -2.25 4.98 -0.61
C ILE A 100 -2.77 3.70 0.06
N GLY A 101 -1.93 2.67 0.12
CA GLY A 101 -2.22 1.38 0.75
C GLY A 101 -1.93 1.36 2.26
N PRO A 102 -2.30 0.28 2.96
CA PRO A 102 -1.92 0.07 4.36
C PRO A 102 -0.40 -0.11 4.51
N LEU A 103 0.13 0.31 5.66
CA LEU A 103 1.48 -0.03 6.11
C LEU A 103 1.46 -1.40 6.77
N LYS A 104 2.43 -2.25 6.45
CA LYS A 104 2.50 -3.62 6.97
C LYS A 104 3.90 -4.22 6.84
N ASP A 105 4.11 -5.25 7.64
CA ASP A 105 5.27 -6.12 7.55
C ASP A 105 5.05 -7.18 6.45
N MET A 106 6.00 -7.26 5.52
CA MET A 106 5.98 -8.24 4.45
C MET A 106 6.72 -9.51 4.86
N SER A 107 6.36 -10.64 4.26
CA SER A 107 6.97 -11.94 4.57
C SER A 107 8.47 -12.01 4.28
N TYR A 108 8.99 -11.12 3.43
CA TYR A 108 10.40 -10.96 3.08
C TYR A 108 11.13 -9.90 3.94
N GLY A 109 10.66 -9.65 5.16
CA GLY A 109 11.38 -8.86 6.18
C GLY A 109 11.50 -7.36 5.89
N VAL A 110 10.56 -6.82 5.12
CA VAL A 110 10.44 -5.38 4.87
C VAL A 110 9.10 -4.88 5.37
N ARG A 111 9.10 -3.82 6.17
CA ARG A 111 7.91 -3.03 6.49
C ARG A 111 7.70 -1.98 5.40
N GLN A 112 6.56 -2.00 4.73
CA GLN A 112 6.32 -1.10 3.59
C GLN A 112 4.85 -0.73 3.38
N PHE A 113 4.67 0.34 2.61
CA PHE A 113 3.38 0.73 2.03
C PHE A 113 3.57 1.18 0.57
N LEU A 114 2.46 1.24 -0.16
CA LEU A 114 2.43 1.70 -1.55
C LEU A 114 1.65 3.02 -1.66
N ALA A 115 2.20 3.98 -2.40
CA ALA A 115 1.50 5.19 -2.82
C ALA A 115 1.48 5.27 -4.34
N THR A 116 0.29 5.42 -4.93
CA THR A 116 0.13 5.55 -6.38
C THR A 116 -0.36 6.95 -6.73
N ASP A 117 0.37 7.62 -7.61
CA ASP A 117 0.07 9.00 -8.03
C ASP A 117 -1.12 9.06 -9.01
N PRO A 118 -1.63 10.26 -9.36
CA PRO A 118 -2.76 10.42 -10.28
C PRO A 118 -2.53 9.86 -11.69
N THR A 119 -1.27 9.67 -12.11
CA THR A 119 -0.92 9.12 -13.41
C THR A 119 -0.55 7.63 -13.34
N GLY A 120 -0.77 6.97 -12.20
CA GLY A 120 -0.61 5.52 -12.05
C GLY A 120 0.78 5.06 -11.61
N ASN A 121 1.75 5.96 -11.44
CA ASN A 121 3.07 5.55 -10.99
C ASN A 121 3.01 5.13 -9.51
N THR A 122 3.64 4.00 -9.18
CA THR A 122 3.63 3.47 -7.82
C THR A 122 4.97 3.67 -7.12
N ILE A 123 4.97 4.43 -6.03
CA ILE A 123 6.09 4.59 -5.11
C ILE A 123 5.93 3.52 -4.04
N ARG A 124 6.90 2.61 -3.97
CA ARG A 124 7.04 1.70 -2.83
C ARG A 124 7.91 2.40 -1.80
N VAL A 125 7.49 2.43 -0.56
CA VAL A 125 8.28 3.00 0.53
C VAL A 125 8.45 1.93 1.58
N GLY A 126 9.69 1.57 1.89
CA GLY A 126 10.00 0.43 2.73
C GLY A 126 11.19 0.63 3.65
N GLN A 127 11.21 -0.15 4.70
CA GLN A 127 12.26 -0.24 5.70
C GLN A 127 12.53 -1.72 5.97
N THR A 128 13.79 -2.12 5.91
CA THR A 128 14.20 -3.46 6.33
C THR A 128 14.00 -3.60 7.84
N ILE A 129 13.32 -4.67 8.26
CA ILE A 129 13.03 -4.97 9.68
C ILE A 129 13.64 -6.31 10.13
N ASP A 130 14.14 -7.11 9.19
CA ASP A 130 14.83 -8.37 9.45
C ASP A 130 16.08 -8.46 8.55
N ASP A 131 17.26 -8.50 9.17
CA ASP A 131 18.53 -8.62 8.45
C ASP A 131 18.78 -10.07 7.96
N ASP A 132 18.06 -11.06 8.51
CA ASP A 132 18.11 -12.48 8.10
C ASP A 132 17.04 -12.81 7.03
N SER A 133 16.48 -11.78 6.38
CA SER A 133 15.55 -11.94 5.28
C SER A 133 16.15 -12.82 4.16
N PRO A 134 15.40 -13.79 3.61
CA PRO A 134 15.91 -14.60 2.52
C PRO A 134 16.30 -13.72 1.33
N GLU A 135 17.46 -14.00 0.73
CA GLU A 135 18.00 -13.25 -0.41
C GLU A 135 17.03 -13.24 -1.60
N ASP A 136 16.22 -14.29 -1.77
CA ASP A 136 15.11 -14.35 -2.72
C ASP A 136 13.76 -14.15 -2.01
N PRO A 137 12.98 -13.11 -2.36
CA PRO A 137 11.62 -12.92 -1.85
C PRO A 137 10.70 -14.12 -2.10
N ALA A 138 10.98 -14.97 -3.10
CA ALA A 138 10.24 -16.20 -3.35
C ALA A 138 10.45 -17.25 -2.25
N ASP A 139 11.63 -17.28 -1.62
CA ASP A 139 11.94 -18.18 -0.50
C ASP A 139 11.32 -17.69 0.82
N ALA A 140 10.89 -16.43 0.86
CA ALA A 140 10.12 -15.84 1.95
C ALA A 140 8.62 -16.25 1.93
N ALA A 141 8.19 -17.04 0.95
CA ALA A 141 6.79 -17.44 0.84
C ALA A 141 6.37 -18.26 2.07
N PRO A 142 5.25 -17.90 2.73
CA PRO A 142 4.79 -18.65 3.89
C PRO A 142 4.49 -20.10 3.52
N LYS A 143 4.82 -21.03 4.43
CA LYS A 143 4.55 -22.47 4.24
C LYS A 143 3.19 -22.90 4.81
N ASP A 144 2.65 -22.12 5.74
CA ASP A 144 1.33 -22.29 6.33
C ASP A 144 0.23 -21.79 5.39
N VAL A 145 -0.91 -22.48 5.36
CA VAL A 145 -2.01 -22.21 4.40
C VAL A 145 -2.64 -20.83 4.63
N PHE A 146 -2.83 -20.42 5.88
CA PHE A 146 -3.46 -19.14 6.21
C PHE A 146 -2.50 -17.96 6.00
N ALA A 147 -1.23 -18.14 6.34
CA ALA A 147 -0.19 -17.17 6.05
C ALA A 147 0.01 -17.01 4.54
N SER A 148 -0.06 -18.11 3.77
CA SER A 148 -0.05 -18.08 2.30
C SER A 148 -1.26 -17.33 1.75
N ALA A 149 -2.45 -17.57 2.30
CA ALA A 149 -3.66 -16.89 1.90
C ALA A 149 -3.58 -15.37 2.16
N LEU A 150 -3.08 -14.96 3.33
CA LEU A 150 -2.84 -13.55 3.66
C LEU A 150 -1.86 -12.91 2.67
N HIS A 151 -0.69 -13.55 2.46
CA HIS A 151 0.33 -13.05 1.54
C HIS A 151 -0.19 -12.90 0.10
N MET A 152 -0.93 -13.89 -0.41
CA MET A 152 -1.52 -13.84 -1.75
C MET A 152 -2.64 -12.81 -1.86
N ALA A 153 -3.52 -12.72 -0.88
CA ALA A 153 -4.60 -11.72 -0.87
C ALA A 153 -4.03 -10.30 -0.88
N ASP A 154 -2.99 -10.05 -0.10
CA ASP A 154 -2.26 -8.78 -0.08
C ASP A 154 -1.65 -8.43 -1.44
N LEU A 155 -0.98 -9.38 -2.08
CA LEU A 155 -0.42 -9.19 -3.42
C LEU A 155 -1.50 -8.83 -4.44
N PHE A 156 -2.64 -9.51 -4.39
CA PHE A 156 -3.78 -9.24 -5.28
C PHE A 156 -4.40 -7.86 -5.02
N ALA A 157 -4.58 -7.50 -3.76
CA ALA A 157 -5.17 -6.22 -3.38
C ALA A 157 -4.26 -5.03 -3.71
N ASP A 158 -2.98 -5.11 -3.36
CA ASP A 158 -2.08 -3.95 -3.43
C ASP A 158 -1.42 -3.82 -4.80
N SER A 159 -0.99 -4.93 -5.41
CA SER A 159 -0.31 -4.88 -6.71
C SER A 159 -1.28 -4.87 -7.89
N LYS A 160 -2.36 -5.66 -7.82
CA LYS A 160 -3.28 -5.85 -8.96
C LYS A 160 -4.59 -5.08 -8.82
N GLN A 161 -4.89 -4.56 -7.62
CA GLN A 161 -6.22 -4.02 -7.29
C GLN A 161 -7.35 -5.04 -7.59
N ASP A 162 -7.03 -6.33 -7.57
CA ASP A 162 -7.99 -7.42 -7.76
C ASP A 162 -8.64 -7.75 -6.41
N PHE A 163 -9.49 -6.84 -5.94
CA PHE A 163 -10.22 -7.02 -4.69
C PHE A 163 -11.14 -8.25 -4.71
N PRO A 164 -11.87 -8.59 -5.79
CA PRO A 164 -12.65 -9.82 -5.86
C PRO A 164 -11.77 -11.08 -5.76
N GLY A 165 -10.60 -11.10 -6.41
CA GLY A 165 -9.62 -12.17 -6.30
C GLY A 165 -9.08 -12.33 -4.88
N ALA A 166 -8.66 -11.23 -4.26
CA ALA A 166 -8.19 -11.21 -2.88
C ALA A 166 -9.27 -11.71 -1.90
N ALA A 167 -10.52 -11.26 -2.04
CA ALA A 167 -11.62 -11.69 -1.19
C ALA A 167 -11.87 -13.20 -1.31
N ARG A 168 -11.86 -13.75 -2.53
CA ARG A 168 -12.04 -15.19 -2.76
C ARG A 168 -10.94 -16.03 -2.11
N ILE A 169 -9.71 -15.55 -2.08
CA ILE A 169 -8.59 -16.24 -1.41
C ILE A 169 -8.86 -16.34 0.09
N ILE A 170 -9.27 -15.23 0.71
CA ILE A 170 -9.59 -15.17 2.14
C ILE A 170 -10.82 -16.02 2.47
N ASP A 171 -11.88 -15.91 1.68
CA ASP A 171 -13.10 -16.70 1.86
C ASP A 171 -12.81 -18.21 1.78
N ARG A 172 -11.92 -18.64 0.86
CA ARG A 172 -11.51 -20.04 0.78
C ARG A 172 -10.75 -20.48 2.04
N ALA A 173 -9.83 -19.65 2.53
CA ALA A 173 -9.05 -19.97 3.72
C ALA A 173 -9.94 -20.08 4.97
N LEU A 174 -10.87 -19.14 5.18
CA LEU A 174 -11.79 -19.13 6.31
C LEU A 174 -12.79 -20.31 6.31
N ASN A 175 -13.05 -20.93 5.15
CA ASN A 175 -13.98 -22.05 4.99
C ASN A 175 -13.32 -23.43 4.97
N LEU A 176 -12.02 -23.54 5.29
CA LEU A 176 -11.36 -24.84 5.44
C LEU A 176 -11.98 -25.63 6.60
N LYS A 177 -12.27 -26.92 6.37
CA LYS A 177 -12.93 -27.79 7.35
C LYS A 177 -11.95 -28.54 8.25
N ASP A 178 -10.80 -28.90 7.71
CA ASP A 178 -9.85 -29.81 8.34
C ASP A 178 -8.77 -29.07 9.16
N GLU A 179 -8.72 -27.75 9.06
CA GLU A 179 -7.73 -26.90 9.73
C GLU A 179 -8.38 -25.56 10.11
N GLN A 180 -7.90 -24.95 11.19
CA GLN A 180 -8.40 -23.67 11.69
C GLN A 180 -7.25 -22.67 11.85
N PRO A 181 -7.45 -21.39 11.51
CA PRO A 181 -6.44 -20.37 11.73
C PRO A 181 -6.21 -20.16 13.23
N THR A 182 -4.96 -19.86 13.61
CA THR A 182 -4.67 -19.33 14.96
C THR A 182 -5.46 -18.04 15.20
N PRO A 183 -5.68 -17.61 16.46
CA PRO A 183 -6.38 -16.35 16.75
C PRO A 183 -5.78 -15.15 16.02
N LEU A 184 -4.44 -15.02 16.01
CA LEU A 184 -3.74 -13.98 15.26
C LEU A 184 -4.03 -14.03 13.75
N GLN A 185 -3.94 -15.20 13.12
CA GLN A 185 -4.25 -15.36 11.70
C GLN A 185 -5.73 -15.06 11.42
N ARG A 186 -6.64 -15.51 12.29
CA ARG A 186 -8.08 -15.29 12.15
C ARG A 186 -8.40 -13.80 12.18
N LEU A 187 -7.83 -13.06 13.13
CA LEU A 187 -7.97 -11.60 13.17
C LEU A 187 -7.51 -10.98 11.85
N ARG A 188 -6.29 -11.29 11.40
CA ARG A 188 -5.71 -10.73 10.16
C ARG A 188 -6.59 -11.02 8.94
N LEU A 189 -7.10 -12.25 8.81
CA LEU A 189 -7.99 -12.65 7.73
C LEU A 189 -9.30 -11.84 7.75
N LEU A 190 -9.92 -11.71 8.94
CA LEU A 190 -11.18 -10.99 9.10
C LEU A 190 -11.03 -9.47 8.83
N VAL A 191 -9.98 -8.85 9.35
CA VAL A 191 -9.68 -7.43 9.11
C VAL A 191 -9.43 -7.17 7.62
N LEU A 192 -8.60 -8.00 6.97
CA LEU A 192 -8.34 -7.87 5.54
C LEU A 192 -9.62 -8.08 4.71
N ARG A 193 -10.46 -9.05 5.09
CA ARG A 193 -11.74 -9.29 4.41
C ARG A 193 -12.72 -8.14 4.55
N GLY A 194 -12.76 -7.50 5.73
CA GLY A 194 -13.54 -6.30 6.00
C GLY A 194 -13.07 -5.10 5.17
N ASP A 195 -11.76 -4.86 5.08
CA ASP A 195 -11.17 -3.84 4.21
C ASP A 195 -11.57 -4.06 2.75
N LEU A 196 -11.39 -5.29 2.24
CA LEU A 196 -11.74 -5.66 0.88
C LEU A 196 -13.24 -5.45 0.59
N ALA A 197 -14.12 -5.78 1.54
CA ALA A 197 -15.56 -5.52 1.41
C ALA A 197 -15.85 -4.02 1.29
N GLN A 198 -15.23 -3.16 2.10
CA GLN A 198 -15.38 -1.71 1.96
C GLN A 198 -14.90 -1.20 0.61
N ARG A 199 -13.74 -1.69 0.13
CA ARG A 199 -13.19 -1.31 -1.19
C ARG A 199 -14.12 -1.73 -2.34
N LEU A 200 -14.79 -2.87 -2.20
CA LEU A 200 -15.81 -3.37 -3.12
C LEU A 200 -17.17 -2.66 -2.99
N GLY A 201 -17.35 -1.78 -2.00
CA GLY A 201 -18.62 -1.08 -1.76
C GLY A 201 -19.65 -1.89 -0.98
N ASP A 202 -19.28 -3.05 -0.43
CA ASP A 202 -20.11 -3.89 0.42
C ASP A 202 -19.98 -3.44 1.88
N ALA A 203 -20.69 -2.37 2.24
CA ALA A 203 -20.62 -1.78 3.58
C ALA A 203 -21.23 -2.67 4.67
N GLU A 204 -22.27 -3.44 4.34
CA GLU A 204 -22.93 -4.34 5.27
C GLU A 204 -22.05 -5.56 5.57
N GLY A 205 -21.54 -6.22 4.52
CA GLY A 205 -20.60 -7.33 4.68
C GLY A 205 -19.33 -6.88 5.38
N ALA A 206 -18.79 -5.70 5.05
CA ALA A 206 -17.65 -5.13 5.76
C ALA A 206 -17.89 -5.05 7.27
N ARG A 207 -19.05 -4.52 7.69
CA ARG A 207 -19.39 -4.42 9.12
C ARG A 207 -19.39 -5.79 9.79
N GLY A 208 -20.01 -6.80 9.17
CA GLY A 208 -20.05 -8.16 9.73
C GLY A 208 -18.66 -8.78 9.91
N TRP A 209 -17.75 -8.57 8.95
CA TRP A 209 -16.37 -9.05 9.07
C TRP A 209 -15.59 -8.35 10.18
N LEU A 210 -15.76 -7.03 10.31
CA LEU A 210 -15.07 -6.23 11.34
C LEU A 210 -15.60 -6.54 12.74
N GLU A 211 -16.92 -6.70 12.91
CA GLU A 211 -17.52 -7.16 14.17
C GLU A 211 -17.01 -8.56 14.55
N ALA A 212 -16.90 -9.47 13.59
CA ALA A 212 -16.32 -10.80 13.85
C ALA A 212 -14.85 -10.70 14.29
N ALA A 213 -14.06 -9.78 13.72
CA ALA A 213 -12.67 -9.56 14.08
C ALA A 213 -12.53 -9.12 15.55
N GLU A 214 -13.44 -8.29 16.06
CA GLU A 214 -13.45 -7.82 17.46
C GLU A 214 -13.68 -8.94 18.47
N THR A 215 -14.34 -10.02 18.06
CA THR A 215 -14.60 -11.16 18.96
C THR A 215 -13.39 -12.08 19.13
N VAL A 216 -12.32 -11.87 18.37
CA VAL A 216 -11.12 -12.70 18.43
C VAL A 216 -10.35 -12.41 19.72
N GLN A 217 -10.20 -13.43 20.56
CA GLN A 217 -9.41 -13.35 21.78
C GLN A 217 -7.94 -13.58 21.48
N LEU A 218 -7.09 -12.63 21.84
CA LEU A 218 -5.64 -12.70 21.70
C LEU A 218 -4.98 -12.79 23.07
N THR A 219 -3.84 -13.46 23.13
CA THR A 219 -2.91 -13.33 24.25
C THR A 219 -2.11 -12.03 24.15
N ALA A 220 -1.50 -11.57 25.25
CA ALA A 220 -0.66 -10.36 25.24
C ALA A 220 0.51 -10.42 24.22
N GLY A 221 1.05 -11.63 23.98
CA GLY A 221 2.07 -11.84 22.95
C GLY A 221 1.50 -11.69 21.53
N GLU A 222 0.29 -12.20 21.29
CA GLU A 222 -0.39 -12.06 20.00
C GLU A 222 -0.88 -10.63 19.75
N GLU A 223 -1.31 -9.90 20.78
CA GLU A 223 -1.68 -8.48 20.67
C GLU A 223 -0.51 -7.63 20.14
N ALA A 224 0.71 -7.88 20.64
CA ALA A 224 1.91 -7.20 20.16
C ALA A 224 2.19 -7.49 18.67
N LEU A 225 1.94 -8.72 18.22
CA LEU A 225 2.06 -9.13 16.81
C LEU A 225 0.86 -8.68 15.95
N ALA A 226 -0.26 -8.35 16.58
CA ALA A 226 -1.50 -7.92 15.93
C ALA A 226 -1.62 -6.39 15.81
N ARG A 227 -0.68 -5.60 16.35
CA ARG A 227 -0.77 -4.13 16.43
C ARG A 227 -1.26 -3.46 15.15
N ASP A 228 -0.69 -3.80 13.99
CA ASP A 228 -1.12 -3.22 12.71
C ASP A 228 -2.53 -3.64 12.30
N ALA A 229 -2.89 -4.92 12.51
CA ALA A 229 -4.23 -5.42 12.21
C ALA A 229 -5.29 -4.77 13.12
N LEU A 230 -4.96 -4.55 14.39
CA LEU A 230 -5.82 -3.86 15.35
C LEU A 230 -5.96 -2.37 15.00
N ALA A 231 -4.86 -1.68 14.69
CA ALA A 231 -4.90 -0.29 14.24
C ALA A 231 -5.72 -0.14 12.94
N ARG A 232 -5.59 -1.09 12.00
CA ARG A 232 -6.39 -1.12 10.78
C ARG A 232 -7.87 -1.39 11.06
N LEU A 233 -8.19 -2.29 11.99
CA LEU A 233 -9.55 -2.55 12.43
C LEU A 233 -10.20 -1.28 12.99
N GLU A 234 -9.51 -0.54 13.85
CA GLU A 234 -9.99 0.74 14.38
C GLU A 234 -10.25 1.74 13.25
N GLU A 235 -9.29 1.89 12.32
CA GLU A 235 -9.43 2.82 11.19
C GLU A 235 -10.66 2.50 10.30
N LEU A 236 -10.90 1.22 10.03
CA LEU A 236 -12.00 0.79 9.16
C LEU A 236 -13.38 1.02 9.78
N ARG A 237 -13.46 1.16 11.11
CA ARG A 237 -14.73 1.38 11.82
C ARG A 237 -15.16 2.83 11.86
N GLY A 238 -14.22 3.78 11.70
CA GLY A 238 -14.47 5.22 11.74
C GLY A 238 -14.22 5.82 13.11
#